data_AF-A0A6G3QLW6-F1
#
_entry.id   AF-A0A6G3QLW6-F1
#
_cell.length_a   1.000
_cell.length_b   1.000
_cell.length_c   1.000
_cell.angle_alpha   90.00
_cell.angle_beta   90.00
_cell.angle_gamma   90.00
#
_symmetry.space_group_name_H-M   'P 1'
#
loop_
_entity.id
_entity.type
_entity.pdbx_description
1 polymer ?
#
loop_
_entity_poly.entity_id
_entity_poly.type
_entity_poly.pdbx_seq_one_letter_code
_entity_poly.pdbx_strand_id
1 'polypeptide(L)'
;PCMGSVVHTLDLRLPTEQLTFIVNHAADRVILVNGSLLPLLAPLLPALESVEHIVVVGPGDRSLLDGCRPAVHDYEELLAGRPTTYDWPELDERDAAAMCYTSGTTGDPKGVLFSHRSIYLHSMQVN
;
A
#
# COMPACT_ATOMS: atom_id res chain seq x y z
N PRO A 1 6.27 6.94 3.30
CA PRO A 1 5.62 7.96 4.15
C PRO A 1 6.24 9.37 4.05
N CYS A 2 7.56 9.50 4.17
CA CYS A 2 8.25 10.80 4.24
C CYS A 2 8.13 11.71 3.01
N MET A 3 7.60 11.21 1.88
CA MET A 3 7.23 12.05 0.72
C MET A 3 5.85 12.70 0.85
N GLY A 4 5.20 12.63 2.02
CA GLY A 4 3.84 13.15 2.26
C GLY A 4 2.73 12.16 1.87
N SER A 5 3.02 10.86 1.81
CA SER A 5 2.04 9.80 1.51
C SER A 5 1.81 8.91 2.73
N VAL A 6 0.65 8.26 2.81
CA VAL A 6 0.34 7.30 3.88
C VAL A 6 0.75 5.89 3.44
N VAL A 7 1.57 5.21 4.23
CA VAL A 7 1.89 3.79 4.00
C VAL A 7 0.78 2.93 4.59
N HIS A 8 0.05 2.23 3.73
CA HIS A 8 -1.01 1.32 4.14
C HIS A 8 -0.59 -0.13 3.89
N THR A 9 -0.45 -0.91 4.96
CA THR A 9 -0.09 -2.33 4.84
C THR A 9 -1.34 -3.20 4.76
N LEU A 10 -1.40 -4.08 3.76
CA LEU A 10 -2.51 -5.00 3.51
C LEU A 10 -2.15 -6.42 3.92
N ASP A 11 -3.08 -7.14 4.54
CA ASP A 11 -2.95 -8.59 4.80
C ASP A 11 -3.70 -9.37 3.72
N LEU A 12 -2.96 -9.97 2.79
CA LEU A 12 -3.50 -10.76 1.68
C LEU A 12 -4.12 -12.11 2.12
N ARG A 13 -4.04 -12.46 3.41
CA ARG A 13 -4.71 -13.65 3.97
C ARG A 13 -6.17 -13.37 4.33
N LEU A 14 -6.59 -12.11 4.31
CA LEU A 14 -7.98 -11.74 4.55
C LEU A 14 -8.88 -12.26 3.42
N PRO A 15 -10.17 -12.54 3.71
CA PRO A 15 -11.14 -12.82 2.67
C PRO A 15 -11.19 -11.69 1.64
N THR A 16 -11.33 -12.07 0.37
CA THR A 16 -11.41 -11.15 -0.79
C THR A 16 -12.32 -9.96 -0.55
N GLU A 17 -13.53 -10.17 -0.02
CA GLU A 17 -14.49 -9.09 0.23
C GLU A 17 -13.98 -8.06 1.24
N GLN A 18 -13.34 -8.51 2.32
CA GLN A 18 -12.76 -7.61 3.32
C GLN A 18 -11.58 -6.83 2.75
N LEU A 19 -10.72 -7.49 1.97
CA LEU A 19 -9.57 -6.83 1.36
C LEU A 19 -10.02 -5.78 0.33
N THR A 20 -11.01 -6.09 -0.50
CA THR A 20 -11.62 -5.12 -1.43
C THR A 20 -12.23 -3.94 -0.67
N PHE A 21 -12.97 -4.19 0.40
CA PHE A 21 -13.51 -3.12 1.25
C PHE A 21 -12.39 -2.24 1.80
N ILE A 22 -11.35 -2.83 2.38
CA ILE A 22 -10.22 -2.11 2.99
C ILE A 22 -9.55 -1.18 1.96
N VAL A 23 -9.25 -1.71 0.78
CA VAL A 23 -8.56 -0.95 -0.29
C VAL A 23 -9.42 0.20 -0.80
N ASN A 24 -10.71 -0.04 -1.05
CA ASN A 24 -11.62 0.99 -1.55
C ASN A 24 -11.96 2.04 -0.47
N HIS A 25 -12.15 1.62 0.78
CA HIS A 25 -12.43 2.52 1.90
C HIS A 25 -11.22 3.41 2.25
N ALA A 26 -10.01 2.86 2.13
CA ALA A 26 -8.76 3.62 2.23
C ALA A 26 -8.49 4.53 1.02
N ALA A 27 -9.19 4.30 -0.10
CA ALA A 27 -8.93 4.92 -1.38
C ALA A 27 -7.46 4.77 -1.83
N ASP A 28 -6.88 3.57 -1.66
CA ASP A 28 -5.49 3.32 -2.04
C ASP A 28 -5.31 3.56 -3.56
N ARG A 29 -4.30 4.35 -3.91
CA ARG A 29 -3.99 4.71 -5.31
C ARG A 29 -2.85 3.89 -5.91
N VAL A 30 -1.92 3.44 -5.08
CA VAL A 30 -0.72 2.70 -5.49
C VAL A 30 -0.59 1.44 -4.64
N ILE A 31 -0.48 0.27 -5.28
CA ILE A 31 -0.18 -1.00 -4.61
C ILE A 31 1.23 -1.42 -4.98
N LEU A 32 2.09 -1.60 -3.97
CA LEU A 32 3.36 -2.29 -4.12
C LEU A 32 3.15 -3.74 -3.73
N VAL A 33 3.48 -4.67 -4.62
CA VAL A 33 3.21 -6.10 -4.42
C VAL A 33 4.41 -6.94 -4.83
N ASN A 34 4.77 -7.94 -4.03
CA ASN A 34 5.77 -8.91 -4.46
C ASN A 34 5.21 -9.77 -5.59
N GLY A 35 6.00 -10.04 -6.63
CA GLY A 35 5.54 -10.82 -7.80
C GLY A 35 4.97 -12.21 -7.47
N SER A 36 5.41 -12.84 -6.36
CA SER A 36 4.85 -14.11 -5.88
C SER A 36 3.40 -14.03 -5.38
N LEU A 37 2.90 -12.83 -5.09
CA LEU A 37 1.56 -12.57 -4.56
C LEU A 37 0.56 -12.16 -5.64
N LEU A 38 0.99 -12.04 -6.90
CA LEU A 38 0.10 -11.71 -8.02
C LEU A 38 -1.10 -12.65 -8.19
N PRO A 39 -0.99 -13.98 -7.97
CA PRO A 39 -2.16 -14.87 -8.02
C PRO A 39 -3.25 -14.52 -6.99
N LEU A 40 -2.89 -13.88 -5.88
CA LEU A 40 -3.85 -13.42 -4.86
C LEU A 40 -4.42 -12.03 -5.21
N LEU A 41 -3.60 -11.13 -5.77
CA LEU A 41 -4.02 -9.77 -6.11
C LEU A 41 -4.86 -9.69 -7.38
N ALA A 42 -4.46 -10.39 -8.45
CA ALA A 42 -5.06 -10.26 -9.78
C ALA A 42 -6.59 -10.45 -9.80
N PRO A 43 -7.17 -11.45 -9.08
CA PRO A 43 -8.63 -11.62 -9.03
C PRO A 43 -9.40 -10.45 -8.39
N LEU A 44 -8.73 -9.62 -7.57
CA LEU A 44 -9.36 -8.50 -6.87
C LEU A 44 -9.48 -7.25 -7.74
N LEU A 45 -8.56 -7.09 -8.71
CA LEU A 45 -8.40 -5.85 -9.49
C LEU A 45 -9.68 -5.31 -10.13
N PRO A 46 -10.61 -6.15 -10.66
CA PRO A 46 -11.87 -5.64 -11.21
C PRO A 46 -12.73 -4.87 -10.19
N ALA A 47 -12.59 -5.16 -8.90
CA ALA A 47 -13.34 -4.54 -7.82
C ALA A 47 -12.58 -3.41 -7.11
N LEU A 48 -11.31 -3.16 -7.44
CA LEU A 48 -10.51 -2.08 -6.85
C LEU A 48 -10.72 -0.80 -7.66
N GLU A 49 -11.47 0.15 -7.10
CA GLU A 49 -11.97 1.33 -7.82
C GLU A 49 -10.96 2.48 -7.81
N SER A 50 -10.22 2.65 -6.71
CA SER A 50 -9.29 3.76 -6.49
C SER A 50 -7.88 3.51 -7.01
N VAL A 51 -7.51 2.25 -7.24
CA VAL A 51 -6.13 1.88 -7.59
C VAL A 51 -5.79 2.38 -8.99
N GLU A 52 -4.70 3.12 -9.12
CA GLU A 52 -4.21 3.71 -10.37
C GLU A 52 -2.90 3.04 -10.82
N HIS A 53 -2.09 2.56 -9.87
CA HIS A 53 -0.79 1.96 -10.15
C HIS A 53 -0.56 0.67 -9.37
N ILE A 54 -0.01 -0.33 -10.05
CA ILE A 54 0.52 -1.56 -9.44
C ILE A 54 2.02 -1.59 -9.73
N VAL A 55 2.82 -1.64 -8.67
CA VAL A 55 4.28 -1.76 -8.76
C VAL A 55 4.67 -3.15 -8.30
N VAL A 56 5.15 -3.96 -9.24
CA VAL A 56 5.56 -5.34 -8.98
C VAL A 56 7.03 -5.35 -8.53
N VAL A 57 7.27 -5.93 -7.36
CA VAL A 57 8.59 -6.04 -6.74
C VAL A 57 9.08 -7.48 -6.84
N GLY A 58 10.20 -7.68 -7.53
CA GLY A 58 10.81 -9.01 -7.67
C GLY A 58 10.07 -9.96 -8.62
N PRO A 59 10.41 -11.25 -8.62
CA PRO A 59 9.96 -12.21 -9.63
C PRO A 59 8.47 -12.57 -9.47
N GLY A 60 7.78 -12.79 -10.60
CA GLY A 60 6.39 -13.24 -10.65
C GLY A 60 5.84 -13.27 -12.08
N ASP A 61 4.74 -14.00 -12.30
CA ASP A 61 4.05 -14.01 -13.59
C ASP A 61 3.17 -12.76 -13.74
N ARG A 62 3.70 -11.76 -14.44
CA ARG A 62 3.00 -10.48 -14.68
C ARG A 62 1.87 -10.58 -15.70
N SER A 63 1.79 -11.67 -16.48
CA SER A 63 0.68 -11.84 -17.43
C SER A 63 -0.69 -11.93 -16.74
N LEU A 64 -0.70 -12.26 -15.45
CA LEU A 64 -1.88 -12.20 -14.58
C LEU A 64 -2.47 -10.79 -14.44
N LEU A 65 -1.72 -9.75 -14.80
CA LEU A 65 -2.14 -8.35 -14.75
C LEU A 65 -2.52 -7.80 -16.14
N ASP A 66 -2.47 -8.63 -17.20
CA ASP A 66 -2.74 -8.17 -18.55
C ASP A 66 -4.18 -7.66 -18.70
N GLY A 67 -4.33 -6.47 -19.29
CA GLY A 67 -5.63 -5.84 -19.51
C GLY A 67 -6.31 -5.30 -18.25
N CYS A 68 -5.64 -5.29 -17.09
CA CYS A 68 -6.18 -4.63 -15.91
C CYS A 68 -6.23 -3.10 -16.08
N ARG A 69 -7.11 -2.43 -15.32
CA ARG A 69 -7.29 -0.97 -15.39
C ARG A 69 -6.08 -0.17 -14.87
N PRO A 70 -5.44 -0.53 -13.74
CA PRO A 70 -4.27 0.19 -13.24
C PRO A 70 -3.07 0.08 -14.18
N ALA A 71 -2.21 1.10 -14.20
CA ALA A 71 -0.92 1.00 -14.88
C ALA A 71 0.02 0.09 -14.08
N VAL A 72 0.63 -0.88 -14.76
CA VAL A 72 1.53 -1.88 -14.18
C VAL A 72 2.98 -1.49 -14.42
N HIS A 73 3.79 -1.53 -13.37
CA HIS A 73 5.20 -1.16 -13.40
C HIS A 73 6.08 -2.25 -12.80
N ASP A 74 7.28 -2.40 -13.33
CA ASP A 74 8.35 -3.14 -12.65
C ASP A 74 9.13 -2.19 -11.72
N TYR A 75 9.38 -2.63 -10.49
CA TYR A 75 10.05 -1.81 -9.47
C TYR A 75 11.48 -1.44 -9.85
N GLU A 76 12.27 -2.38 -10.37
CA GLU A 76 13.67 -2.12 -10.72
C GLU A 76 13.76 -1.22 -11.96
N GLU A 77 12.87 -1.39 -12.93
CA GLU A 77 12.77 -0.51 -14.10
C GLU A 77 12.37 0.93 -13.70
N LEU A 78 11.47 1.10 -12.72
CA LEU A 78 11.10 2.43 -12.22
C LEU A 78 12.28 3.17 -11.57
N LEU A 79 13.13 2.43 -10.86
CA LEU A 79 14.31 2.97 -10.17
C LEU A 79 15.52 3.16 -11.08
N ALA A 80 15.64 2.38 -12.16
CA ALA A 80 16.80 2.40 -13.04
C ALA A 80 17.12 3.82 -13.56
N GLY A 81 18.35 4.27 -13.32
CA GLY A 81 18.82 5.59 -13.75
C GLY A 81 18.21 6.78 -13.00
N ARG A 82 17.48 6.56 -11.90
CA ARG A 82 16.94 7.63 -11.06
C ARG A 82 17.97 8.12 -10.02
N PRO A 83 17.87 9.37 -9.56
CA PRO A 83 18.72 9.89 -8.49
C PRO A 83 18.61 9.05 -7.20
N THR A 84 19.73 8.88 -6.51
CA THR A 84 19.78 8.25 -5.18
C THR A 84 19.48 9.23 -4.03
N THR A 85 19.32 10.51 -4.37
CA THR A 85 18.92 11.58 -3.46
C THR A 85 17.54 12.08 -3.83
N TYR A 86 16.75 12.44 -2.83
CA TYR A 86 15.42 12.98 -2.99
C TYR A 86 15.27 14.18 -2.04
N ASP A 87 14.76 15.29 -2.56
CA ASP A 87 14.49 16.49 -1.77
C ASP A 87 13.21 16.28 -0.98
N TRP A 88 13.35 15.73 0.23
CA TRP A 88 12.22 15.42 1.10
C TRP A 88 11.48 16.71 1.52
N PRO A 89 10.14 16.74 1.45
CA PRO A 89 9.39 17.88 1.93
C PRO A 89 9.46 18.00 3.46
N GLU A 90 9.31 19.22 3.96
CA GLU A 90 8.96 19.43 5.37
C GLU A 90 7.47 19.12 5.57
N LEU A 91 7.15 18.29 6.55
CA LEU A 91 5.79 17.83 6.86
C LEU A 91 5.44 18.21 8.31
N ASP A 92 4.16 18.45 8.62
CA ASP A 92 3.73 18.54 10.02
C ASP A 92 3.90 17.14 10.65
N GLU A 93 4.57 17.05 11.80
CA GLU A 93 4.77 15.76 12.47
C GLU A 93 3.44 15.07 12.86
N ARG A 94 2.32 15.79 12.86
CA ARG A 94 0.98 15.25 13.12
C ARG A 94 0.27 14.74 11.87
N ASP A 95 0.82 14.97 10.68
CA ASP A 95 0.29 14.41 9.44
C ASP A 95 0.35 12.88 9.45
N ALA A 96 -0.59 12.29 8.73
CA ALA A 96 -0.71 10.84 8.61
C ALA A 96 0.49 10.24 7.88
N ALA A 97 1.13 9.26 8.50
CA ALA A 97 2.31 8.58 7.98
C ALA A 97 2.02 7.13 7.57
N ALA A 98 1.21 6.43 8.36
CA ALA A 98 0.91 5.02 8.13
C ALA A 98 -0.50 4.66 8.55
N MET A 99 -1.03 3.59 7.98
CA MET A 99 -2.34 3.03 8.29
C MET A 99 -2.29 1.51 8.33
N CYS A 100 -3.08 0.93 9.22
CA CYS A 100 -3.42 -0.49 9.16
C CYS A 100 -4.90 -0.69 9.51
N TYR A 101 -5.50 -1.76 8.98
CA TYR A 101 -6.85 -2.14 9.35
C TYR A 101 -6.83 -3.25 10.40
N THR A 102 -7.80 -3.19 11.30
CA THR A 102 -8.03 -4.24 12.30
C THR A 102 -9.41 -4.84 12.11
N SER A 103 -9.49 -6.17 12.14
CA SER A 103 -10.78 -6.87 12.17
C SER A 103 -11.36 -6.76 13.58
N GLY A 104 -12.39 -5.93 13.75
CA GLY A 104 -13.17 -5.92 14.99
C GLY A 104 -13.99 -7.20 15.16
N THR A 105 -14.61 -7.37 16.33
CA THR A 105 -15.57 -8.47 16.58
C THR A 105 -16.94 -8.20 15.95
N THR A 106 -17.23 -6.96 15.56
CA THR A 106 -18.48 -6.54 14.92
C THR A 106 -18.22 -5.48 13.85
N GLY A 107 -18.95 -5.59 12.73
CA GLY A 107 -18.92 -4.64 11.63
C GLY A 107 -17.68 -4.74 10.73
N ASP A 108 -17.54 -3.75 9.84
CA ASP A 108 -16.44 -3.68 8.90
C ASP A 108 -15.10 -3.39 9.59
N PRO A 109 -13.96 -3.81 8.99
CA PRO A 109 -12.63 -3.49 9.48
C PRO A 109 -12.43 -1.98 9.68
N LYS A 110 -11.71 -1.60 10.75
CA LYS A 110 -11.46 -0.20 11.08
C LYS A 110 -10.01 0.18 10.79
N GLY A 111 -9.82 1.27 10.05
CA GLY A 111 -8.52 1.86 9.78
C GLY A 111 -7.98 2.61 10.99
N VAL A 112 -6.78 2.25 11.43
CA VAL A 112 -6.00 2.96 12.45
C VAL A 112 -4.93 3.76 11.74
N LEU A 113 -4.96 5.08 11.94
CA LEU A 113 -4.04 6.01 11.30
C LEU A 113 -2.99 6.49 12.31
N PHE A 114 -1.72 6.41 11.92
CA PHE A 114 -0.58 6.84 12.72
C PHE A 114 0.04 8.09 12.13
N SER A 115 0.39 9.05 12.98
CA SER A 115 1.16 10.21 12.55
C SER A 115 2.66 9.94 12.55
N HIS A 116 3.42 10.80 11.86
CA HIS A 116 4.88 10.76 11.92
C HIS A 116 5.39 10.82 13.37
N ARG A 117 4.82 11.72 14.18
CA ARG A 117 5.14 11.91 15.59
C ARG A 117 4.85 10.66 16.41
N SER A 118 3.68 10.03 16.24
CA SER A 118 3.32 8.86 17.04
C SER A 118 4.27 7.69 16.80
N ILE A 119 4.64 7.46 15.52
CA ILE A 119 5.59 6.42 15.15
C ILE A 119 6.97 6.70 15.76
N TYR A 120 7.46 7.93 15.60
CA TYR A 120 8.77 8.33 16.12
C TYR A 120 8.84 8.17 17.64
N LEU A 121 7.88 8.74 18.38
CA LEU A 121 7.85 8.65 19.84
C LEU A 121 7.73 7.21 20.34
N HIS A 122 6.97 6.35 19.64
CA HIS A 122 6.89 4.94 20.00
C HIS A 122 8.23 4.22 19.82
N SER A 123 8.97 4.51 18.75
CA SER A 123 10.29 3.91 18.52
C SER A 123 11.33 4.31 19.58
N MET A 124 11.19 5.51 20.17
CA MET A 124 12.06 6.00 21.25
C MET A 124 11.76 5.36 22.62
N GLN A 125 10.65 4.62 22.76
CA GLN A 125 10.26 3.96 24.02
C GLN A 125 10.82 2.53 24.15
N VAL A 126 11.51 2.02 23.13
CA VAL A 126 12.21 0.73 23.19
C VAL A 126 13.52 0.95 23.94
N ASN A 127 13.50 0.71 25.26
CA ASN A 127 14.70 0.51 26.08
C ASN A 127 15.11 -0.96 26.07
#